data_AF-A0A485B0Z7-F1
#
_entry.id   AF-A0A485B0Z7-F1
#
_cell.length_a   1.000
_cell.length_b   1.000
_cell.length_c   1.000
_cell.angle_alpha   90.00
_cell.angle_beta   90.00
_cell.angle_gamma   90.00
#
_symmetry.space_group_name_H-M   'P 1'
#
loop_
_entity.id
_entity.type
_entity.pdbx_description
1 polymer ?
#
loop_
_entity_poly.entity_id
_entity_poly.type
_entity_poly.pdbx_seq_one_letter_code
_entity_poly.pdbx_strand_id
1 'polypeptide(L)' 'MAREEVKRNTEIFRGQIIDVTPSLYTVQLVGTSDKLDAFIASLRDVARIVEVARSGVVGLSRGDKIMR' A
#
# COMPACT_ATOMS: atom_id res chain seq x y z
N MET A 1 -17.10 -0.55 10.78
CA MET A 1 -16.52 -1.87 10.44
C MET A 1 -15.46 -1.72 9.35
N ALA A 2 -15.81 -1.47 8.08
CA ALA A 2 -14.83 -1.34 6.99
C ALA A 2 -13.68 -0.35 7.27
N ARG A 3 -14.00 0.82 7.86
CA ARG A 3 -13.00 1.86 8.18
C ARG A 3 -11.92 1.40 9.17
N GLU A 4 -12.31 0.68 10.22
CA GLU A 4 -11.37 0.14 11.21
C GLU A 4 -10.51 -0.97 10.61
N GLU A 5 -11.07 -1.75 9.70
CA GLU A 5 -10.39 -2.86 9.06
C GLU A 5 -9.38 -2.40 8.00
N VAL A 6 -9.69 -1.33 7.26
CA VAL A 6 -8.71 -0.63 6.42
C VAL A 6 -7.56 -0.07 7.28
N LYS A 7 -7.85 0.53 8.44
CA LYS A 7 -6.82 1.01 9.37
C LYS A 7 -5.94 -0.12 9.89
N ARG A 8 -6.54 -1.23 10.34
CA ARG A 8 -5.81 -2.44 10.80
C ARG A 8 -4.91 -3.02 9.71
N ASN A 9 -5.45 -3.21 8.49
CA ASN A 9 -4.66 -3.71 7.37
C ASN A 9 -3.52 -2.76 7.03
N THR A 10 -3.76 -1.45 7.06
CA THR A 10 -2.70 -0.45 6.85
C THR A 10 -1.56 -0.61 7.87
N GLU A 11 -1.89 -0.80 9.15
CA GLU A 11 -0.91 -1.03 10.21
C GLU A 11 -0.15 -2.36 10.04
N ILE A 12 -0.86 -3.46 9.72
CA ILE A 12 -0.27 -4.79 9.47
C ILE A 12 0.76 -4.72 8.33
N PHE A 13 0.41 -4.03 7.25
CA PHE A 13 1.29 -3.86 6.09
C PHE A 13 2.35 -2.76 6.29
N ARG A 14 2.38 -2.11 7.46
CA ARG A 14 3.29 -0.99 7.76
C ARG A 14 3.16 0.16 6.76
N GLY A 15 1.93 0.43 6.34
CA GLY A 15 1.56 1.61 5.55
C GLY A 15 1.18 2.79 6.46
N GLN A 16 0.84 3.91 5.84
CA GLN A 16 0.44 5.14 6.53
C GLN A 16 -0.82 5.70 5.87
N ILE A 17 -1.80 6.11 6.69
CA ILE A 17 -2.93 6.90 6.20
C ILE A 17 -2.44 8.35 6.10
N ILE A 18 -2.44 8.91 4.89
CA ILE A 18 -1.90 10.25 4.60
C ILE A 18 -2.99 11.30 4.34
N ASP A 19 -4.24 10.87 4.13
CA ASP A 19 -5.40 11.77 4.04
C ASP A 19 -6.67 11.07 4.54
N VAL A 20 -7.59 11.87 5.10
CA VAL A 20 -8.78 11.40 5.81
C VAL A 20 -9.97 12.32 5.55
N THR A 21 -11.09 11.75 5.10
CA THR A 21 -12.39 12.42 5.05
C THR A 21 -13.47 11.60 5.78
N PRO A 22 -14.72 12.07 5.91
CA PRO A 22 -15.78 11.27 6.52
C PRO A 22 -16.04 9.93 5.79
N SER A 23 -15.74 9.85 4.49
CA SER A 23 -16.01 8.67 3.66
C SER A 23 -14.76 7.99 3.07
N LEU A 24 -13.58 8.63 3.09
CA LEU A 24 -12.37 8.14 2.43
C LEU A 24 -11.14 8.11 3.33
N TYR A 25 -10.24 7.19 3.00
CA TYR A 25 -8.85 7.18 3.43
C TYR A 25 -7.94 7.09 2.21
N THR A 26 -6.88 7.87 2.22
CA THR A 26 -5.76 7.70 1.29
C THR A 26 -4.61 7.03 2.02
N VAL A 27 -4.18 5.86 1.53
CA VAL A 27 -3.12 5.07 2.14
C VAL A 27 -1.86 5.12 1.28
N GLN A 28 -0.74 5.47 1.90
CA GLN A 28 0.59 5.31 1.34
C GLN A 28 1.19 3.98 1.80
N LEU A 29 1.73 3.20 0.87
CA LEU A 29 2.38 1.93 1.16
C LEU A 29 3.64 1.76 0.31
N VAL A 30 4.72 1.28 0.94
CA VAL A 30 6.00 1.00 0.27
C VAL A 30 6.40 -0.46 0.51
N GLY A 31 6.92 -1.09 -0.54
CA GLY A 31 7.43 -2.45 -0.50
C GLY A 31 7.62 -3.07 -1.88
N THR A 32 7.87 -4.37 -1.90
CA THR A 32 7.90 -5.17 -3.13
C THR A 32 6.52 -5.18 -3.81
N SER A 33 6.48 -5.43 -5.11
CA SER A 33 5.21 -5.55 -5.86
C SER A 33 4.24 -6.52 -5.20
N ASP A 34 4.72 -7.69 -4.78
CA ASP A 34 3.91 -8.72 -4.11
C ASP A 34 3.27 -8.22 -2.81
N LYS A 35 4.00 -7.42 -2.02
CA LYS A 35 3.45 -6.82 -0.79
C LYS A 35 2.32 -5.84 -1.11
N LEU A 36 2.50 -5.02 -2.14
CA LEU A 36 1.49 -4.04 -2.57
C LEU A 36 0.25 -4.77 -3.14
N ASP A 37 0.45 -5.84 -3.90
CA ASP A 37 -0.62 -6.63 -4.48
C ASP A 37 -1.42 -7.38 -3.39
N ALA A 38 -0.72 -7.93 -2.40
CA ALA A 38 -1.34 -8.56 -1.24
C ALA A 38 -2.18 -7.58 -0.41
N PHE A 39 -1.70 -6.34 -0.23
CA PHE A 39 -2.47 -5.28 0.45
C PHE A 39 -3.75 -4.92 -0.31
N ILE A 40 -3.66 -4.77 -1.63
CA ILE A 40 -4.84 -4.49 -2.47
C ILE A 40 -5.82 -5.66 -2.37
N ALA A 41 -5.33 -6.91 -2.44
CA ALA A 41 -6.17 -8.10 -2.35
C ALA A 41 -6.89 -8.19 -0.99
N SER A 42 -6.21 -7.91 0.12
CA SER A 42 -6.82 -7.97 1.46
C SER A 42 -7.92 -6.93 1.68
N LEU A 43 -7.95 -5.86 0.88
CA LEU A 43 -8.97 -4.82 0.98
C LEU A 43 -10.18 -5.04 0.06
N ARG A 44 -10.08 -5.87 -0.99
CA ARG A 44 -11.12 -6.01 -2.03
C ARG A 44 -12.50 -6.39 -1.48
N ASP A 45 -12.55 -7.24 -0.46
CA ASP A 45 -13.80 -7.73 0.12
C ASP A 45 -14.30 -6.88 1.30
N VAL A 46 -13.49 -5.91 1.75
CA VAL A 46 -13.74 -5.11 2.94
C VAL A 46 -14.15 -3.68 2.59
N ALA A 47 -13.53 -3.10 1.55
CA ALA A 47 -13.73 -1.71 1.16
C ALA A 47 -13.62 -1.52 -0.35
N ARG A 48 -14.38 -0.55 -0.87
CA ARG A 48 -14.27 -0.15 -2.28
C ARG A 48 -12.99 0.66 -2.49
N ILE A 49 -12.13 0.18 -3.38
CA ILE A 49 -10.98 0.94 -3.87
C ILE A 49 -11.46 1.91 -4.95
N VAL A 50 -11.24 3.21 -4.74
CA VAL A 50 -11.70 4.27 -5.65
C VAL A 50 -10.65 4.58 -6.71
N GLU A 51 -9.38 4.62 -6.30
CA GLU A 51 -8.24 4.96 -7.16
C GLU A 51 -6.96 4.25 -6.65
N VAL A 52 -6.04 3.97 -7.57
CA VAL A 52 -4.70 3.44 -7.27
C VAL A 52 -3.66 4.14 -8.13
N ALA A 53 -2.70 4.81 -7.51
CA ALA A 53 -1.50 5.34 -8.15
C ALA A 53 -0.27 4.52 -7.72
N ARG A 54 0.50 3.98 -8.68
CA ARG A 54 1.72 3.17 -8.42
C ARG A 54 2.88 3.69 -9.25
N SER A 55 4.05 3.77 -8.63
CA SER A 55 5.29 4.21 -9.26
C SER A 55 5.91 3.20 -10.23
N GLY A 56 5.47 1.93 -10.19
CA GLY A 56 6.22 0.82 -10.76
C GLY A 56 7.43 0.44 -9.90
N VAL A 57 8.22 -0.51 -10.41
CA VAL A 57 9.38 -1.06 -9.70
C VAL A 57 10.59 -0.15 -9.88
N VAL A 58 11.24 0.16 -8.76
CA VAL A 58 12.58 0.74 -8.73
C VAL A 58 13.51 -0.24 -8.03
N GLY A 59 14.72 -0.43 -8.58
CA GLY A 59 15.63 -1.47 -8.11
C GLY A 59 17.08 -1.03 -8.19
N LEU A 60 17.86 -1.46 -7.20
CA LEU A 60 19.31 -1.35 -7.17
C LEU A 60 19.90 -2.73 -6.94
N SER A 61 21.03 -3.00 -7.59
CA SER A 61 21.80 -4.19 -7.27
C SER A 61 22.33 -4.10 -5.83
N ARG A 62 22.48 -5.24 -5.16
CA ARG A 62 23.01 -5.31 -3.79
C ARG A 62 24.53 -5.44 -3.81
N GLY A 63 25.17 -5.00 -2.73
CA GLY A 63 26.62 -5.12 -2.54
C GLY A 63 27.40 -4.28 -3.54
N ASP A 64 28.54 -4.80 -3.99
CA ASP A 64 29.51 -4.05 -4.79
C ASP A 64 29.11 -3.90 -6.28
N LYS A 65 27.97 -4.46 -6.69
CA LYS A 65 27.48 -4.33 -8.06
C LYS A 65 26.82 -2.96 -8.26
N ILE A 66 27.57 -2.02 -8.82
CA ILE A 66 27.14 -0.63 -9.05
C ILE A 66 26.95 -0.41 -10.56
N MET A 67 25.82 0.18 -10.95
CA MET A 67 25.60 0.70 -12.31
C MET A 67 26.28 2.07 -12.40
N ARG A 68 27.36 2.16 -13.17
CA ARG A 68 28.07 3.42 -13.49
C ARG A 68 27.79 3.82 -14.93
#